data_AF-W7XX26-F1
#
_entry.id   AF-W7XX26-F1
#
_cell.length_a   1.000
_cell.length_b   1.000
_cell.length_c   1.000
_cell.angle_alpha   90.00
_cell.angle_beta   90.00
_cell.angle_gamma   90.00
#
_symmetry.space_group_name_H-M   'P 1'
#
loop_
_entity.id
_entity.type
_entity.pdbx_description
1 polymer ?
#
loop_
_entity_poly.entity_id
_entity_poly.type
_entity_poly.pdbx_seq_one_letter_code
_entity_poly.pdbx_strand_id
1 'polypeptide(L)' 'MKSNLAKKCFVCEKELDQVVHKNKVTLLPVCNECKGSVREKAKEQEMLDSLADGFVCGCI' A
#
# COMPACT_ATOMS: atom_id res chain seq x y z
N MET A 1 -7.87 -21.45 -13.47
CA MET A 1 -6.61 -21.09 -12.78
C MET A 1 -6.95 -20.16 -11.63
N LYS A 2 -6.42 -20.42 -10.42
CA LYS A 2 -6.61 -19.54 -9.25
C LYS A 2 -5.79 -18.27 -9.48
N SER A 3 -6.43 -17.19 -9.91
CA SER A 3 -5.82 -15.87 -9.98
C SER A 3 -5.39 -15.47 -8.56
N ASN A 4 -4.08 -15.45 -8.30
CA ASN A 4 -3.47 -14.95 -7.06
C ASN A 4 -3.61 -13.41 -7.03
N LEU A 5 -4.86 -12.94 -7.02
CA LEU A 5 -5.16 -11.52 -7.12
C LEU A 5 -4.81 -10.88 -5.77
N ALA A 6 -3.94 -9.87 -5.82
CA ALA A 6 -3.61 -8.93 -4.75
C ALA A 6 -2.57 -9.36 -3.69
N LYS A 7 -1.42 -9.90 -4.12
CA LYS A 7 -0.20 -9.91 -3.30
C LYS A 7 0.92 -9.13 -3.99
N LYS A 8 0.78 -7.82 -4.16
CA LYS A 8 1.86 -6.97 -4.70
C LYS A 8 2.29 -5.98 -3.65
N CYS A 9 3.58 -5.70 -3.56
CA CYS A 9 4.08 -4.69 -2.63
C CYS A 9 3.53 -3.31 -3.02
N PHE A 10 2.92 -2.58 -2.10
CA PHE A 10 2.38 -1.25 -2.41
C PHE A 10 3.45 -0.19 -2.71
N VAL A 11 4.70 -0.46 -2.33
CA VAL A 11 5.83 0.46 -2.49
C VAL A 11 6.57 0.23 -3.80
N CYS A 12 6.87 -1.03 -4.12
CA CYS A 12 7.68 -1.40 -5.29
C CYS A 12 6.91 -2.23 -6.33
N GLU A 13 5.62 -2.45 -6.11
CA GLU A 13 4.69 -3.20 -6.99
C GLU A 13 5.14 -4.64 -7.30
N LYS A 14 6.17 -5.12 -6.61
CA LYS A 14 6.74 -6.45 -6.76
C LYS A 14 5.71 -7.48 -6.33
N GLU A 15 5.57 -8.53 -7.13
CA GLU A 15 4.73 -9.66 -6.79
C GLU A 15 5.29 -10.40 -5.57
N LEU A 16 4.43 -10.63 -4.59
CA LEU A 16 4.71 -11.30 -3.34
C LEU A 16 4.03 -12.66 -3.37
N ASP A 17 4.81 -13.71 -3.18
CA ASP A 17 4.25 -15.06 -3.05
C ASP A 17 3.33 -15.16 -1.81
N GLN A 18 3.67 -14.45 -0.74
CA GLN A 18 2.89 -14.30 0.48
C GLN A 18 2.95 -12.87 1.03
N VAL A 19 1.81 -12.36 1.49
CA VAL A 19 1.73 -11.07 2.19
C VAL A 19 2.15 -11.31 3.63
N VAL A 20 3.46 -11.27 3.88
CA VAL A 20 4.04 -11.48 5.21
C VAL A 20 3.87 -10.23 6.08
N HIS A 21 3.95 -9.06 5.46
CA HIS A 21 3.90 -7.78 6.15
C HIS A 21 2.88 -6.87 5.49
N LYS A 22 2.12 -6.17 6.33
CA LYS A 22 1.23 -5.11 5.93
C LYS A 22 1.62 -3.87 6.70
N ASN A 23 1.57 -2.75 6.02
CA ASN A 23 1.82 -1.48 6.66
C ASN A 23 0.66 -1.13 7.62
N LYS A 24 0.95 -0.55 8.78
CA LYS A 24 -0.08 -0.29 9.82
C LYS A 24 -1.00 0.88 9.47
N VAL A 25 -0.51 1.82 8.68
CA VAL A 25 -1.22 3.06 8.35
C VAL A 25 -2.12 2.85 7.13
N THR A 26 -1.55 2.31 6.05
CA THR A 26 -2.28 2.09 4.79
C THR A 26 -2.95 0.72 4.72
N LEU A 27 -2.63 -0.20 5.64
CA LEU A 27 -3.10 -1.61 5.65
C LEU A 27 -2.73 -2.39 4.38
N LEU A 28 -1.81 -1.87 3.58
CA LEU A 28 -1.40 -2.45 2.32
C LEU A 28 -0.23 -3.43 2.48
N PRO A 29 -0.18 -4.49 1.64
CA PRO A 29 0.92 -5.45 1.61
C PRO A 29 2.27 -4.80 1.28
N VAL A 30 3.29 -5.06 2.10
CA VAL A 30 4.66 -4.58 1.91
C VAL A 30 5.65 -5.74 1.89
N CYS A 31 6.65 -5.66 1.01
CA CYS A 31 7.73 -6.63 0.97
C CYS A 31 8.71 -6.40 2.13
N ASN A 32 9.49 -7.42 2.49
CA ASN A 32 10.50 -7.30 3.55
C ASN A 32 11.58 -6.25 3.24
N GLU A 33 11.87 -6.02 1.96
CA GLU A 33 12.84 -5.00 1.52
C GLU A 33 12.32 -3.57 1.72
N CYS A 34 11.01 -3.35 1.56
CA CYS A 34 10.40 -2.03 1.70
C CYS A 34 9.93 -1.76 3.12
N LYS A 35 9.66 -2.79 3.92
CA LYS A 35 9.21 -2.67 5.30
C LYS A 35 10.17 -1.84 6.14
N GLY A 36 9.69 -0.77 6.76
CA GLY A 36 10.49 0.14 7.59
C GLY A 36 11.49 0.99 6.79
N SER A 37 11.46 0.95 5.47
CA SER A 37 12.29 1.80 4.63
C SER A 37 11.68 3.20 4.46
N VAL A 38 12.53 4.17 4.10
CA VAL A 38 12.09 5.55 3.78
C VAL A 38 11.02 5.56 2.67
N ARG A 39 11.11 4.63 1.71
CA ARG A 39 10.13 4.47 0.62
C ARG A 39 8.74 4.05 1.11
N GLU A 40 8.66 3.22 2.15
CA GLU A 40 7.37 2.85 2.77
C GLU A 40 6.72 4.09 3.34
N LYS A 41 7.42 4.82 4.23
CA LYS A 41 6.93 6.07 4.82
C LYS A 41 6.50 7.13 3.80
N ALA A 42 7.25 7.28 2.72
CA ALA A 42 6.88 8.20 1.66
C ALA A 42 5.55 7.81 1.01
N LYS A 43 5.38 6.53 0.62
CA LYS A 43 4.10 6.05 0.07
C LYS A 43 2.96 6.02 1.06
N GLU A 44 3.23 5.83 2.35
CA GLU A 44 2.21 5.98 3.40
C GLU A 44 1.61 7.38 3.41
N GLN A 45 2.47 8.40 3.41
CA GLN A 45 2.01 9.78 3.39
C GLN A 45 1.30 10.12 2.08
N GLU A 46 1.84 9.74 0.92
CA GLU A 46 1.19 10.00 -0.37
C GLU A 46 -0.21 9.35 -0.46
N MET A 47 -0.37 8.13 0.04
CA MET A 47 -1.67 7.45 0.05
C MET A 47 -2.65 8.08 1.05
N LEU A 48 -2.17 8.47 2.23
CA LEU A 48 -2.99 9.17 3.22
C LEU A 48 -3.44 10.54 2.72
N ASP A 49 -2.54 11.28 2.07
CA ASP A 49 -2.80 12.59 1.48
C ASP A 49 -3.80 12.49 0.33
N SER A 50 -3.63 11.49 -0.55
CA SER A 50 -4.59 11.21 -1.62
C SER A 50 -5.96 10.74 -1.09
N LEU A 51 -6.02 10.02 0.02
CA LEU A 51 -7.27 9.67 0.71
C LEU A 51 -7.94 10.89 1.35
N ALA A 52 -7.16 11.83 1.87
CA ALA A 52 -7.67 13.09 2.43
C ALA A 52 -8.23 14.00 1.33
N ASP A 53 -7.57 14.07 0.18
CA ASP A 53 -8.03 14.85 -0.98
C ASP A 53 -9.28 14.20 -1.63
N GLY A 54 -9.35 12.86 -1.62
CA GLY A 54 -10.52 12.09 -2.08
C GLY A 54 -11.74 12.13 -1.14
N PHE A 55 -11.63 12.73 0.05
CA PHE A 55 -12.77 12.94 0.95
C PHE A 55 -13.56 14.22 0.63
N VAL A 56 -13.29 14.87 -0.51
CA VAL A 56 -14.26 15.76 -1.16
C VAL A 56 -15.14 14.93 -2.10
N CYS A 57 -15.84 13.95 -1.55
CA CYS A 57 -17.03 13.43 -2.19
C CYS A 57 -18.04 14.58 -2.17
N GLY A 58 -18.24 15.22 -3.33
CA GLY A 58 -19.15 16.31 -3.51
C GLY A 58 -20.54 15.95 -2.98
N CYS A 59 -20.87 16.47 -1.80
CA CYS A 59 -22.24 16.73 -1.44
C CYS A 59 -22.58 18.13 -1.95
N ILE A 60 -22.96 18.24 -3.22
CA ILE A 60 -23.97 19.23 -3.64
C ILE A 60 -24.83 18.68 -4.77
#